data_AF-A0AAD4J880-F1
#
_entry.id   AF-A0AAD4J880-F1
#
_cell.length_a   1.000
_cell.length_b   1.000
_cell.length_c   1.000
_cell.angle_alpha   90.00
_cell.angle_beta   90.00
_cell.angle_gamma   90.00
#
_symmetry.space_group_name_H-M   'P 1'
#
loop_
_entity.id
_entity.type
_entity.pdbx_description
1 polymer ?
#
loop_
_entity_poly.entity_id
_entity_poly.type
_entity_poly.pdbx_seq_one_letter_code
_entity_poly.pdbx_strand_id
1 'polypeptide(L)'
;MAYSSEDETDISDSELEDYVDRCYEQLKDASHKVKFSDTLYRCPYCPGKKKLVYEFKDLLQHAIDVGKGSQNKSVNHKGKHLGLVKYMKNDLNQEDLASEFAGLTVEPSPGNSVNVLFVWPCMGILANVDGESISKLKNDLVMRGFDPVRVRLLSDGRYAVVEFKRDWSGFCNAVMFEKEFEVDRHGKKDYFAVSRSDGIYGWVARDADYHTEGVLGEYLKKNGDVKTVSDVETEEKRKTGTLIAHLCNTIQELRARLDKLEGNYTESPKSNQDTVFN
;
A
#
# COMPACT_ATOMS: atom_id res chain seq x y z
N MET A 1 47.39 -15.03 -21.20
CA MET A 1 46.28 -15.97 -21.51
C MET A 1 45.10 -15.53 -20.64
N ALA A 2 43.94 -15.07 -21.09
CA ALA A 2 43.44 -14.53 -22.33
C ALA A 2 42.30 -13.58 -21.93
N TYR A 3 42.08 -12.54 -22.74
CA TYR A 3 41.02 -11.54 -22.64
C TYR A 3 39.63 -12.21 -22.61
N SER A 4 38.69 -11.70 -21.80
CA SER A 4 37.26 -11.76 -22.13
C SER A 4 36.57 -10.51 -21.60
N SER A 5 36.81 -9.42 -22.33
CA SER A 5 35.89 -8.29 -22.46
C SER A 5 34.64 -8.84 -23.15
N GLU A 6 33.60 -9.14 -22.40
CA GLU A 6 32.29 -9.42 -22.99
C GLU A 6 31.67 -8.07 -23.35
N ASP A 7 31.52 -7.89 -24.66
CA ASP A 7 31.00 -6.73 -25.36
C ASP A 7 29.75 -6.13 -24.71
N GLU A 8 29.81 -4.84 -24.38
CA GLU A 8 28.65 -3.95 -24.33
C GLU A 8 28.11 -3.85 -25.77
N THR A 9 27.31 -4.83 -26.14
CA THR A 9 26.63 -4.86 -27.43
C THR A 9 25.53 -3.81 -27.38
N ASP A 10 25.64 -2.81 -28.25
CA ASP A 10 24.67 -1.73 -28.43
C ASP A 10 23.38 -2.34 -29.02
N ILE A 11 22.53 -2.89 -28.15
CA ILE A 11 21.25 -3.52 -28.51
C ILE A 11 20.36 -2.43 -29.10
N SER A 12 19.91 -2.62 -30.34
CA SER A 12 18.98 -1.71 -30.99
C SER A 12 17.63 -1.67 -30.26
N ASP A 13 16.89 -0.56 -30.34
CA ASP A 13 15.59 -0.41 -29.69
C ASP A 13 14.61 -1.55 -30.05
N SER A 14 14.69 -2.08 -31.28
CA SER A 14 13.93 -3.24 -31.74
C SER A 14 14.31 -4.56 -31.05
N GLU A 15 15.59 -4.78 -30.79
CA GLU A 15 16.06 -6.00 -30.10
C GLU A 15 15.77 -5.95 -28.59
N LEU A 16 15.65 -4.74 -28.03
CA LEU A 16 15.23 -4.53 -26.65
C LEU A 16 13.73 -4.86 -26.47
N GLU A 17 12.87 -4.42 -27.38
CA GLU A 17 11.44 -4.75 -27.39
C GLU A 17 11.23 -6.28 -27.47
N ASP A 18 11.89 -6.95 -28.40
CA ASP A 18 11.85 -8.42 -28.54
C ASP A 18 12.39 -9.14 -27.29
N TYR A 19 13.36 -8.55 -26.61
CA TYR A 19 13.89 -9.09 -25.35
C TYR A 19 12.92 -8.89 -24.18
N VAL A 20 12.22 -7.75 -24.12
CA VAL A 20 11.15 -7.48 -23.14
C VAL A 20 10.01 -8.48 -23.30
N ASP A 21 9.60 -8.76 -24.54
CA ASP A 21 8.52 -9.70 -24.84
C ASP A 21 8.87 -11.14 -24.47
N ARG A 22 10.10 -11.57 -24.75
CA ARG A 22 10.60 -12.86 -24.27
C ARG A 22 10.61 -12.96 -22.74
N CYS A 23 10.99 -11.90 -22.04
CA CYS A 23 10.97 -11.88 -20.58
C CYS A 23 9.53 -11.93 -20.04
N TYR A 24 8.58 -11.26 -20.69
CA TYR A 24 7.16 -11.28 -20.36
C TYR A 24 6.57 -12.70 -20.48
N GLU A 25 6.76 -13.39 -21.61
CA GLU A 25 6.25 -14.75 -21.80
C GLU A 25 6.84 -15.73 -20.77
N GLN A 26 8.13 -15.61 -20.44
CA GLN A 26 8.75 -16.41 -19.38
C GLN A 26 8.13 -16.19 -18.00
N LEU A 27 7.60 -15.00 -17.71
CA LEU A 27 6.93 -14.70 -16.44
C LEU A 27 5.53 -15.31 -16.39
N LYS A 28 4.85 -15.47 -17.53
CA LYS A 28 3.54 -16.16 -17.60
C LYS A 28 3.67 -17.63 -17.23
N ASP A 29 4.73 -18.29 -17.71
CA ASP A 29 5.02 -19.69 -17.38
C ASP A 29 5.54 -19.87 -15.94
N ALA A 30 6.08 -18.81 -15.33
CA ALA A 30 6.71 -18.82 -14.01
C ALA A 30 6.10 -17.84 -13.01
N SER A 31 4.78 -17.63 -13.07
CA SER A 31 4.01 -16.65 -12.26
C SER A 31 4.25 -16.76 -10.75
N HIS A 32 4.40 -17.98 -10.23
CA HIS A 32 4.71 -18.29 -8.83
C HIS A 32 6.01 -17.66 -8.31
N LYS A 33 6.92 -17.24 -9.19
CA LYS A 33 8.16 -16.54 -8.80
C LYS A 33 7.94 -15.06 -8.52
N VAL A 34 6.86 -14.49 -9.06
CA VAL A 34 6.46 -13.09 -8.89
C VAL A 34 5.43 -12.98 -7.77
N LYS A 35 4.40 -13.82 -7.78
CA LYS A 35 3.34 -13.83 -6.76
C LYS A 35 3.80 -14.61 -5.54
N PHE A 36 4.02 -13.92 -4.42
CA PHE A 36 4.42 -14.55 -3.15
C PHE A 36 3.19 -14.94 -2.31
N SER A 37 2.16 -14.10 -2.32
CA SER A 37 0.81 -14.39 -1.82
C SER A 37 -0.22 -13.61 -2.65
N ASP A 38 -1.51 -13.67 -2.30
CA ASP A 38 -2.56 -13.01 -3.08
C ASP A 38 -2.40 -11.49 -3.22
N THR A 39 -1.85 -10.83 -2.20
CA THR A 39 -1.67 -9.37 -2.19
C THR A 39 -0.22 -8.93 -2.26
N LEU A 40 0.71 -9.89 -2.28
CA LEU A 40 2.13 -9.63 -2.08
C LEU A 40 3.00 -10.28 -3.14
N TYR A 41 3.97 -9.52 -3.63
CA TYR A 41 4.77 -9.87 -4.79
C TYR A 41 6.26 -9.71 -4.52
N ARG A 42 7.08 -10.34 -5.36
CA ARG A 42 8.54 -10.26 -5.31
C ARG A 42 9.09 -10.00 -6.70
N CYS A 43 10.15 -9.22 -6.77
CA CYS A 43 10.91 -9.08 -8.00
C CYS A 43 11.77 -10.34 -8.23
N PRO A 44 11.51 -11.15 -9.27
CA PRO A 44 12.28 -12.36 -9.55
C PRO A 44 13.73 -12.07 -10.00
N TYR A 45 14.01 -10.84 -10.42
CA TYR A 45 15.29 -10.42 -10.98
C TYR A 45 16.21 -9.75 -9.95
N CYS A 46 15.72 -9.51 -8.73
CA CYS A 46 16.46 -8.85 -7.65
C CYS A 46 16.56 -9.71 -6.37
N PRO A 47 17.14 -10.92 -6.41
CA PRO A 47 17.16 -11.84 -5.27
C PRO A 47 18.12 -11.43 -4.13
N GLY A 48 19.05 -10.50 -4.39
CA GLY A 48 20.23 -10.28 -3.54
C GLY A 48 20.15 -9.16 -2.49
N LYS A 49 19.08 -8.38 -2.42
CA LYS A 49 18.92 -7.32 -1.41
C LYS A 49 17.77 -7.67 -0.47
N LYS A 50 18.04 -8.54 0.52
CA LYS A 50 17.23 -8.82 1.73
C LYS A 50 15.70 -8.76 1.53
N LYS A 51 15.09 -9.85 1.03
CA LYS A 51 13.63 -10.18 1.08
C LYS A 51 12.69 -8.96 1.23
N LEU A 52 12.59 -8.12 0.22
CA LEU A 52 11.49 -7.16 0.11
C LEU A 52 10.35 -7.84 -0.64
N VAL A 53 9.30 -8.13 0.12
CA VAL A 53 7.99 -8.45 -0.43
C VAL A 53 7.28 -7.10 -0.60
N TYR A 54 6.67 -6.89 -1.75
CA TYR A 54 6.10 -5.62 -2.17
C TYR A 54 4.58 -5.77 -2.35
N GLU A 55 3.82 -4.73 -2.08
CA GLU A 55 2.47 -4.60 -2.63
C GLU A 55 2.53 -4.43 -4.15
N PHE A 56 1.43 -4.70 -4.85
CA PHE A 56 1.37 -4.61 -6.31
C PHE A 56 1.91 -3.27 -6.83
N LYS A 57 1.46 -2.15 -6.24
CA LYS A 57 1.86 -0.80 -6.66
C LYS A 57 3.35 -0.55 -6.44
N ASP A 58 3.90 -1.06 -5.35
CA ASP A 58 5.30 -0.86 -4.99
C ASP A 58 6.23 -1.71 -5.85
N LEU A 59 5.85 -2.95 -6.15
CA LEU A 59 6.62 -3.78 -7.09
C LEU A 59 6.56 -3.19 -8.50
N LEU A 60 5.39 -2.71 -8.91
CA LEU A 60 5.21 -2.07 -10.21
C LEU A 60 6.10 -0.82 -10.31
N GLN A 61 6.10 0.03 -9.29
CA GLN A 61 6.95 1.21 -9.25
C GLN A 61 8.44 0.84 -9.23
N HIS A 62 8.84 -0.15 -8.42
CA HIS A 62 10.20 -0.69 -8.42
C HIS A 62 10.65 -1.15 -9.82
N ALA A 63 9.81 -1.92 -10.51
CA ALA A 63 10.11 -2.43 -11.83
C ALA A 63 10.22 -1.30 -12.87
N ILE A 64 9.34 -0.29 -12.79
CA ILE A 64 9.41 0.92 -13.63
C ILE A 64 10.71 1.68 -13.39
N ASP A 65 11.09 1.91 -12.14
CA ASP A 65 12.28 2.68 -11.78
C ASP A 65 13.56 1.98 -12.20
N VAL A 66 13.61 0.65 -12.12
CA VAL A 66 14.76 -0.14 -12.61
C VAL A 66 14.78 -0.19 -14.13
N GLY A 67 13.62 -0.33 -14.78
CA GLY A 67 13.51 -0.34 -16.25
C GLY A 67 13.90 1.01 -16.89
N LYS A 68 13.60 2.12 -16.21
CA LYS A 68 13.95 3.49 -16.63
C LYS A 68 15.30 4.00 -16.10
N GLY A 69 15.97 3.23 -15.25
CA GLY A 69 17.16 3.65 -14.51
C GLY A 69 18.41 3.91 -15.37
N SER A 70 19.38 4.59 -14.75
CA SER A 70 20.64 5.12 -15.36
C SER A 70 21.47 4.09 -16.17
N GLN A 71 22.36 4.60 -17.02
CA GLN A 71 23.20 3.89 -18.00
C GLN A 71 24.16 2.83 -17.42
N ASN A 72 24.31 2.74 -16.09
CA ASN A 72 25.26 1.83 -15.44
C ASN A 72 24.73 0.41 -15.14
N LYS A 73 23.57 0.02 -15.68
CA LYS A 73 23.03 -1.35 -15.57
C LYS A 73 22.83 -1.94 -16.96
N SER A 74 23.22 -3.21 -17.14
CA SER A 74 23.14 -3.88 -18.44
C SER A 74 21.74 -3.79 -19.04
N VAL A 75 21.66 -3.60 -20.35
CA VAL A 75 20.41 -3.52 -21.12
C VAL A 75 19.50 -4.73 -20.82
N ASN A 76 20.12 -5.92 -20.65
CA ASN A 76 19.45 -7.14 -20.21
C ASN A 76 18.76 -7.01 -18.85
N HIS A 77 19.34 -6.30 -17.89
CA HIS A 77 18.70 -6.09 -16.59
C HIS A 77 17.50 -5.14 -16.68
N LYS A 78 17.55 -4.13 -17.56
CA LYS A 78 16.44 -3.21 -17.82
C LYS A 78 15.28 -3.93 -18.51
N GLY A 79 15.59 -4.68 -19.57
CA GLY A 79 14.58 -5.45 -20.33
C GLY A 79 13.82 -6.47 -19.47
N LYS A 80 14.51 -7.14 -18.53
CA LYS A 80 13.85 -8.02 -17.54
C LYS A 80 12.80 -7.28 -16.69
N HIS A 81 13.13 -6.09 -16.19
CA HIS A 81 12.20 -5.32 -15.36
C HIS A 81 11.07 -4.69 -16.18
N LEU A 82 11.32 -4.30 -17.43
CA LEU A 82 10.27 -3.86 -18.36
C LEU A 82 9.30 -5.01 -18.70
N GLY A 83 9.82 -6.24 -18.89
CA GLY A 83 8.99 -7.45 -19.04
C GLY A 83 8.12 -7.71 -17.82
N LEU A 84 8.66 -7.50 -16.60
CA LEU A 84 7.89 -7.56 -15.36
C LEU A 84 6.77 -6.51 -15.32
N VAL A 85 7.03 -5.26 -15.72
CA VAL A 85 6.01 -4.22 -15.80
C VAL A 85 4.87 -4.63 -16.76
N LYS A 86 5.21 -5.20 -17.92
CA LYS A 86 4.23 -5.69 -18.90
C LYS A 86 3.37 -6.81 -18.31
N TYR A 87 3.99 -7.77 -17.64
CA TYR A 87 3.31 -8.89 -16.97
C TYR A 87 2.37 -8.42 -15.85
N MET A 88 2.85 -7.51 -15.00
CA MET A 88 2.04 -6.97 -13.90
C MET A 88 0.81 -6.20 -14.39
N LYS A 89 0.94 -5.40 -15.46
CA LYS A 89 -0.16 -4.61 -16.01
C LYS A 89 -1.19 -5.41 -16.79
N ASN A 90 -0.76 -6.48 -17.45
CA ASN A 90 -1.63 -7.21 -18.38
C ASN A 90 -2.26 -8.44 -17.72
N ASP A 91 -1.49 -9.25 -17.00
CA ASP A 91 -1.97 -10.53 -16.48
C ASP A 91 -2.35 -10.42 -15.00
N LEU A 92 -1.54 -9.76 -14.16
CA LEU A 92 -1.85 -9.63 -12.72
C LEU A 92 -2.93 -8.59 -12.44
N ASN A 93 -3.05 -7.55 -13.26
CA ASN A 93 -4.10 -6.53 -13.16
C ASN A 93 -5.49 -7.07 -13.58
N GLN A 94 -5.56 -8.24 -14.23
CA GLN A 94 -6.80 -8.94 -14.57
C GLN A 94 -7.12 -10.13 -13.64
N GLU A 95 -6.12 -10.73 -12.99
CA GLU A 95 -6.31 -11.84 -12.05
C GLU A 95 -7.03 -11.42 -10.75
N ASP A 96 -6.99 -10.14 -10.36
CA ASP A 96 -7.76 -9.60 -9.21
C ASP A 96 -9.28 -9.60 -9.44
N LEU A 97 -9.77 -9.69 -10.69
CA LEU A 97 -11.21 -9.77 -10.99
C LEU A 97 -11.69 -11.20 -11.27
N ALA A 98 -10.81 -12.12 -11.68
CA ALA A 98 -11.17 -13.49 -12.05
C ALA A 98 -10.90 -14.51 -10.93
N SER A 99 -9.86 -14.31 -10.12
CA SER A 99 -9.55 -15.23 -9.01
C SER A 99 -10.45 -15.03 -7.79
N GLU A 100 -11.04 -13.83 -7.62
CA GLU A 100 -12.09 -13.60 -6.61
C GLU A 100 -13.39 -14.37 -6.90
N PHE A 101 -13.65 -14.79 -8.15
CA PHE A 101 -14.87 -15.55 -8.50
C PHE A 101 -14.68 -17.06 -8.68
N ALA A 102 -13.45 -17.55 -8.91
CA ALA A 102 -13.21 -18.98 -9.12
C ALA A 102 -12.84 -19.76 -7.84
N GLY A 103 -12.37 -19.08 -6.78
CA GLY A 103 -12.00 -19.72 -5.50
C GLY A 103 -13.16 -19.93 -4.52
N LEU A 104 -14.36 -19.43 -4.82
CA LEU A 104 -15.55 -19.50 -3.97
C LEU A 104 -16.60 -20.50 -4.48
N THR A 105 -16.19 -21.66 -5.00
CA THR A 105 -17.06 -22.84 -4.99
C THR A 105 -16.94 -23.56 -3.65
N VAL A 106 -17.36 -22.86 -2.59
CA VAL A 106 -17.97 -23.54 -1.45
C VAL A 106 -19.44 -23.64 -1.82
N GLU A 107 -19.91 -24.89 -1.97
CA GLU A 107 -21.33 -25.24 -1.99
C GLU A 107 -22.12 -24.30 -1.07
N PRO A 108 -23.19 -23.63 -1.56
CA PRO A 108 -23.84 -22.57 -0.82
C PRO A 108 -24.50 -23.12 0.44
N SER A 109 -23.84 -22.94 1.58
CA SER A 109 -24.51 -22.95 2.88
C SER A 109 -25.21 -21.58 3.01
N PRO A 110 -26.53 -21.54 3.26
CA PRO A 110 -27.28 -20.29 3.25
C PRO A 110 -26.95 -19.48 4.51
N GLY A 111 -26.01 -18.55 4.39
CA GLY A 111 -25.78 -17.50 5.37
C GLY A 111 -24.31 -17.17 5.61
N ASN A 112 -23.85 -16.09 4.97
CA ASN A 112 -22.85 -15.13 5.45
C ASN A 112 -21.74 -14.82 4.44
N SER A 113 -21.97 -13.83 3.58
CA SER A 113 -20.93 -12.87 3.23
C SER A 113 -20.57 -12.08 4.50
N VAL A 114 -19.68 -12.61 5.35
CA VAL A 114 -19.28 -11.88 6.57
C VAL A 114 -18.39 -10.71 6.14
N ASN A 115 -18.96 -9.52 6.14
CA ASN A 115 -18.22 -8.27 6.14
C ASN A 115 -17.20 -8.31 7.29
N VAL A 116 -15.91 -8.51 6.97
CA VAL A 116 -14.87 -8.53 8.00
C VAL A 116 -14.72 -7.11 8.55
N LEU A 117 -14.97 -6.97 9.85
CA LEU A 117 -15.03 -5.70 10.55
C LEU A 117 -13.74 -5.45 11.34
N PHE A 118 -13.13 -4.29 11.12
CA PHE A 118 -11.87 -3.84 11.71
C PHE A 118 -12.13 -2.60 12.54
N VAL A 119 -11.36 -2.38 13.60
CA VAL A 119 -11.32 -1.06 14.25
C VAL A 119 -10.55 -0.10 13.34
N TRP A 120 -11.13 1.06 13.02
CA TRP A 120 -10.55 2.10 12.17
C TRP A 120 -10.36 3.41 12.94
N PRO A 121 -9.15 4.02 12.98
CA PRO A 121 -7.90 3.55 12.39
C PRO A 121 -7.45 2.20 12.95
N CYS A 122 -6.69 1.43 12.17
CA CYS A 122 -6.25 0.11 12.60
C CYS A 122 -5.42 0.18 13.88
N MET A 123 -5.72 -0.75 14.79
CA MET A 123 -5.00 -0.93 16.05
C MET A 123 -4.61 -2.38 16.22
N GLY A 124 -3.34 -2.61 16.56
CA GLY A 124 -2.84 -3.90 17.02
C GLY A 124 -3.02 -4.05 18.52
N ILE A 125 -3.28 -5.25 18.99
CA ILE A 125 -3.34 -5.63 20.39
C ILE A 125 -2.16 -6.54 20.64
N LEU A 126 -1.37 -6.20 21.67
CA LEU A 126 -0.30 -7.03 22.19
C LEU A 126 -0.66 -7.49 23.60
N ALA A 127 -0.63 -8.80 23.83
CA ALA A 127 -0.88 -9.38 25.13
C ALA A 127 0.44 -9.90 25.74
N ASN A 128 0.46 -9.99 27.07
CA ASN A 128 1.63 -10.46 27.83
C ASN A 128 2.85 -9.54 27.64
N VAL A 129 2.61 -8.22 27.66
CA VAL A 129 3.64 -7.19 27.57
C VAL A 129 3.81 -6.54 28.93
N ASP A 130 5.05 -6.44 29.40
CA ASP A 130 5.39 -5.71 30.62
C ASP A 130 5.72 -4.24 30.34
N GLY A 131 5.55 -3.40 31.37
CA GLY A 131 5.70 -1.94 31.26
C GLY A 131 7.11 -1.48 30.85
N GLU A 132 8.14 -2.17 31.33
CA GLU A 132 9.54 -1.83 31.03
C GLU A 132 9.90 -2.09 29.56
N SER A 133 9.27 -3.08 28.91
CA SER A 133 9.58 -3.44 27.53
C SER A 133 8.86 -2.61 26.49
N ILE A 134 7.86 -1.79 26.83
CA ILE A 134 7.08 -1.02 25.82
C ILE A 134 7.97 -0.15 24.93
N SER A 135 8.97 0.51 25.53
CA SER A 135 9.88 1.41 24.80
C SER A 135 10.75 0.64 23.79
N LYS A 136 11.25 -0.53 24.19
CA LYS A 136 12.00 -1.45 23.33
C LYS A 136 11.09 -2.03 22.25
N LEU A 137 9.89 -2.46 22.63
CA LEU A 137 8.87 -3.03 21.76
C LEU A 137 8.47 -2.06 20.65
N LYS A 138 8.29 -0.78 20.96
CA LYS A 138 8.04 0.24 19.92
C LYS A 138 9.18 0.30 18.92
N ASN A 139 10.44 0.33 19.38
CA ASN A 139 11.60 0.36 18.49
C ASN A 139 11.70 -0.92 17.65
N ASP A 140 11.43 -2.08 18.25
CA ASP A 140 11.44 -3.37 17.55
C ASP A 140 10.37 -3.41 16.45
N LEU A 141 9.16 -2.93 16.72
CA LEU A 141 8.08 -2.84 15.72
C LEU A 141 8.48 -1.90 14.57
N VAL A 142 9.17 -0.80 14.84
CA VAL A 142 9.71 0.09 13.81
C VAL A 142 10.79 -0.62 12.98
N MET A 143 11.74 -1.32 13.63
CA MET A 143 12.81 -2.05 12.94
C MET A 143 12.27 -3.20 12.07
N ARG A 144 11.14 -3.81 12.46
CA ARG A 144 10.42 -4.82 11.67
C ARG A 144 9.62 -4.25 10.51
N GLY A 145 9.51 -2.92 10.41
CA GLY A 145 8.84 -2.24 9.31
C GLY A 145 7.34 -2.00 9.51
N PHE A 146 6.81 -2.22 10.72
CA PHE A 146 5.39 -1.99 11.00
C PHE A 146 5.02 -0.51 11.20
N ASP A 147 6.02 0.37 11.37
CA ASP A 147 5.87 1.82 11.47
C ASP A 147 4.68 2.28 12.37
N PRO A 148 4.65 1.87 13.66
CA PRO A 148 3.58 2.25 14.56
C PRO A 148 3.65 3.74 14.91
N VAL A 149 2.49 4.42 14.90
CA VAL A 149 2.35 5.80 15.36
C VAL A 149 2.61 5.85 16.87
N ARG A 150 2.03 4.91 17.60
CA ARG A 150 2.09 4.88 19.06
C ARG A 150 1.93 3.46 19.60
N VAL A 151 2.56 3.19 20.75
CA VAL A 151 2.33 1.97 21.53
C VAL A 151 1.98 2.42 22.95
N ARG A 152 0.87 1.94 23.50
CA ARG A 152 0.43 2.26 24.88
C ARG A 152 0.05 1.01 25.63
N LEU A 153 0.62 0.79 26.81
CA LEU A 153 0.09 -0.19 27.75
C LEU A 153 -1.18 0.36 28.39
N LEU A 154 -2.19 -0.51 28.48
CA LEU A 154 -3.46 -0.18 29.12
C LEU A 154 -3.31 -0.20 30.66
N SER A 155 -4.23 0.48 31.35
CA SER A 155 -4.15 0.66 32.80
C SER A 155 -4.25 -0.64 33.61
N ASP A 156 -4.84 -1.69 33.02
CA ASP A 156 -4.91 -3.01 33.65
C ASP A 156 -3.63 -3.85 33.46
N GLY A 157 -2.65 -3.33 32.70
CA GLY A 157 -1.37 -3.99 32.43
C GLY A 157 -1.48 -5.29 31.63
N ARG A 158 -2.67 -5.66 31.15
CA ARG A 158 -2.89 -6.93 30.45
C ARG A 158 -2.55 -6.84 28.97
N TYR A 159 -2.85 -5.70 28.37
CA TYR A 159 -2.67 -5.46 26.94
C TYR A 159 -1.96 -4.15 26.68
N ALA A 160 -1.15 -4.12 25.63
CA ALA A 160 -0.69 -2.91 24.99
C ALA A 160 -1.38 -2.74 23.63
N VAL A 161 -1.76 -1.53 23.29
CA VAL A 161 -2.37 -1.17 22.00
C VAL A 161 -1.32 -0.49 21.13
N VAL A 162 -1.17 -0.99 19.91
CA VAL A 162 -0.34 -0.43 18.84
C VAL A 162 -1.25 0.35 17.90
N GLU A 163 -1.06 1.65 17.79
CA GLU A 163 -1.81 2.50 16.87
C GLU A 163 -1.06 2.66 15.56
N PHE A 164 -1.74 2.40 14.45
CA PHE A 164 -1.21 2.61 13.11
C PHE A 164 -1.74 3.91 12.48
N LYS A 165 -1.18 4.29 11.34
CA LYS A 165 -1.61 5.48 10.59
C LYS A 165 -3.08 5.35 10.17
N ARG A 166 -3.78 6.48 10.08
CA ARG A 166 -5.17 6.56 9.57
C ARG A 166 -5.16 6.65 8.04
N ASP A 167 -4.60 5.65 7.40
CA ASP A 167 -4.54 5.52 5.95
C ASP A 167 -4.33 4.05 5.57
N TRP A 168 -4.27 3.77 4.26
CA TRP A 168 -4.04 2.43 3.76
C TRP A 168 -2.69 1.85 4.16
N SER A 169 -1.65 2.67 4.35
CA SER A 169 -0.35 2.18 4.84
C SER A 169 -0.46 1.66 6.28
N GLY A 170 -1.23 2.34 7.13
CA GLY A 170 -1.50 1.88 8.48
C GLY A 170 -2.34 0.60 8.53
N PHE A 171 -3.28 0.43 7.61
CA PHE A 171 -4.01 -0.83 7.44
C PHE A 171 -3.07 -1.99 7.09
N CYS A 172 -2.23 -1.81 6.06
CA CYS A 172 -1.31 -2.84 5.60
C CYS A 172 -0.29 -3.21 6.67
N ASN A 173 0.26 -2.22 7.37
CA ASN A 173 1.17 -2.44 8.50
C ASN A 173 0.51 -3.24 9.63
N ALA A 174 -0.76 -2.98 9.94
CA ALA A 174 -1.51 -3.72 10.94
C ALA A 174 -1.70 -5.19 10.52
N VAL A 175 -2.05 -5.43 9.25
CA VAL A 175 -2.20 -6.79 8.71
C VAL A 175 -0.87 -7.55 8.73
N MET A 176 0.23 -6.91 8.33
CA MET A 176 1.58 -7.51 8.41
C MET A 176 1.96 -7.86 9.85
N PHE A 177 1.68 -6.95 10.79
CA PHE A 177 1.87 -7.18 12.21
C PHE A 177 1.14 -8.44 12.68
N GLU A 178 -0.16 -8.59 12.41
CA GLU A 178 -0.92 -9.77 12.80
C GLU A 178 -0.40 -11.04 12.13
N LYS A 179 -0.04 -10.98 10.84
CA LYS A 179 0.49 -12.14 10.12
C LYS A 179 1.80 -12.65 10.69
N GLU A 180 2.68 -11.76 11.16
CA GLU A 180 3.92 -12.18 11.80
C GLU A 180 3.65 -13.00 13.07
N PHE A 181 2.75 -12.51 13.94
CA PHE A 181 2.35 -13.24 15.15
C PHE A 181 1.61 -14.54 14.83
N GLU A 182 0.77 -14.58 13.79
CA GLU A 182 0.10 -15.81 13.36
C GLU A 182 1.08 -16.88 12.88
N VAL A 183 2.11 -16.49 12.10
CA VAL A 183 3.14 -17.42 11.60
C VAL A 183 3.96 -18.02 12.74
N ASP A 184 4.26 -17.23 13.76
CA ASP A 184 5.01 -17.66 14.94
C ASP A 184 4.16 -18.44 15.96
N ARG A 185 2.85 -18.65 15.68
CA ARG A 185 1.86 -19.26 16.60
C ARG A 185 1.71 -18.47 17.91
N HIS A 186 1.77 -17.15 17.77
CA HIS A 186 1.52 -16.16 18.80
C HIS A 186 0.35 -15.24 18.41
N GLY A 187 -0.57 -15.72 17.57
CA GLY A 187 -1.77 -14.99 17.18
C GLY A 187 -2.87 -15.05 18.24
N LYS A 188 -4.00 -14.37 17.99
CA LYS A 188 -5.16 -14.35 18.90
C LYS A 188 -5.63 -15.74 19.30
N LYS A 189 -5.71 -16.67 18.34
CA LYS A 189 -6.17 -18.05 18.58
C LYS A 189 -5.23 -18.78 19.54
N ASP A 190 -3.93 -18.58 19.39
CA ASP A 190 -2.91 -19.20 20.22
C ASP A 190 -2.90 -18.61 21.64
N TYR A 191 -3.21 -17.31 21.78
CA TYR A 191 -3.33 -16.65 23.08
C TYR A 191 -4.45 -17.23 23.96
N PHE A 192 -5.56 -17.63 23.33
CA PHE A 192 -6.71 -18.26 24.00
C PHE A 192 -6.66 -19.78 24.03
N ALA A 193 -5.58 -20.40 23.53
CA ALA A 193 -5.39 -21.85 23.61
C ALA A 193 -5.01 -22.29 25.04
N VAL A 194 -5.31 -23.55 25.37
CA VAL A 194 -5.03 -24.14 26.70
C VAL A 194 -3.52 -24.21 26.97
N SER A 195 -2.74 -24.56 25.96
CA SER A 195 -1.28 -24.63 26.02
C SER A 195 -0.66 -23.39 25.39
N ARG A 196 -0.60 -22.30 26.16
CA ARG A 196 0.09 -21.06 25.76
C ARG A 196 1.49 -20.96 26.37
N SER A 197 2.37 -20.30 25.64
CA SER A 197 3.72 -19.95 26.09
C SER A 197 3.72 -18.61 26.84
N ASP A 198 4.81 -18.29 27.54
CA ASP A 198 5.01 -16.98 28.17
C ASP A 198 5.49 -15.90 27.16
N GLY A 199 5.34 -16.14 25.86
CA GLY A 199 5.67 -15.18 24.80
C GLY A 199 4.68 -14.02 24.68
N ILE A 200 5.06 -13.01 23.90
CA ILE A 200 4.15 -11.92 23.52
C ILE A 200 3.23 -12.43 22.42
N TYR A 201 1.94 -12.11 22.53
CA TYR A 201 0.93 -12.44 21.52
C TYR A 201 0.42 -11.18 20.85
N GLY A 202 0.08 -11.26 19.56
CA GLY A 202 -0.31 -10.10 18.76
C GLY A 202 -1.42 -10.39 17.76
N TRP A 203 -2.37 -9.47 17.61
CA TRP A 203 -3.41 -9.52 16.58
C TRP A 203 -3.96 -8.12 16.27
N VAL A 204 -4.65 -7.94 15.14
CA VAL A 204 -5.35 -6.67 14.87
C VAL A 204 -6.71 -6.68 15.55
N ALA A 205 -7.08 -5.56 16.18
CA ALA A 205 -8.39 -5.38 16.79
C ALA A 205 -9.52 -5.55 15.77
N ARG A 206 -10.50 -6.38 16.13
CA ARG A 206 -11.72 -6.65 15.36
C ARG A 206 -12.96 -6.32 16.20
N ASP A 207 -14.13 -6.52 15.58
CA ASP A 207 -15.44 -6.31 16.19
C ASP A 207 -15.58 -6.93 17.60
N ALA A 208 -15.12 -8.17 17.79
CA ALA A 208 -15.18 -8.83 19.10
C ALA A 208 -14.32 -8.12 20.17
N ASP A 209 -13.13 -7.63 19.81
CA ASP A 209 -12.26 -6.90 20.73
C ASP A 209 -12.88 -5.54 21.09
N TYR A 210 -13.48 -4.86 20.10
CA TYR A 210 -14.15 -3.58 20.27
C TYR A 210 -15.32 -3.68 21.26
N HIS A 211 -16.12 -4.74 21.16
CA HIS A 211 -17.29 -4.95 22.03
C HIS A 211 -16.96 -5.60 23.38
N THR A 212 -15.70 -5.98 23.63
CA THR A 212 -15.29 -6.56 24.91
C THR A 212 -15.47 -5.56 26.05
N GLU A 213 -15.94 -6.03 27.21
CA GLU A 213 -16.06 -5.19 28.40
C GLU A 213 -14.69 -4.90 29.04
N GLY A 214 -14.55 -3.71 29.61
CA GLY A 214 -13.35 -3.27 30.31
C GLY A 214 -12.41 -2.39 29.48
N VAL A 215 -11.21 -2.18 30.02
CA VAL A 215 -10.26 -1.14 29.57
C VAL A 215 -9.92 -1.25 28.08
N LEU A 216 -9.79 -2.47 27.55
CA LEU A 216 -9.48 -2.69 26.14
C LEU A 216 -10.61 -2.18 25.23
N GLY A 217 -11.84 -2.65 25.42
CA GLY A 217 -12.97 -2.23 24.59
C GLY A 217 -13.30 -0.74 24.75
N GLU A 218 -13.19 -0.20 25.97
CA GLU A 218 -13.31 1.24 26.23
C GLU A 218 -12.27 2.05 25.45
N TYR A 219 -11.01 1.58 25.42
CA TYR A 219 -9.95 2.22 24.66
C TYR A 219 -10.25 2.20 23.16
N LEU A 220 -10.65 1.04 22.62
CA LEU A 220 -10.96 0.88 21.20
C LEU A 220 -12.13 1.79 20.78
N LYS A 221 -13.23 1.80 21.55
CA LYS A 221 -14.39 2.69 21.33
C LYS A 221 -14.04 4.17 21.35
N LYS A 222 -13.10 4.57 22.21
CA LYS A 222 -12.68 5.97 22.32
C LYS A 222 -11.81 6.42 21.15
N ASN A 223 -11.07 5.51 20.51
CA ASN A 223 -10.03 5.86 19.55
C ASN A 223 -10.31 5.40 18.11
N GLY A 224 -11.36 4.63 17.87
CA GLY A 224 -11.75 4.17 16.53
C GLY A 224 -13.20 3.70 16.45
N ASP A 225 -13.61 3.38 15.22
CA ASP A 225 -14.93 2.85 14.88
C ASP A 225 -14.79 1.50 14.20
N VAL A 226 -15.78 0.63 14.37
CA VAL A 226 -15.81 -0.65 13.65
C VAL A 226 -16.28 -0.41 12.21
N LYS A 227 -15.46 -0.76 11.23
CA LYS A 227 -15.70 -0.53 9.79
C LYS A 227 -15.29 -1.72 8.93
N THR A 228 -15.93 -1.85 7.78
CA THR A 228 -15.46 -2.72 6.70
C THR A 228 -14.43 -1.99 5.84
N VAL A 229 -13.68 -2.75 5.02
CA VAL A 229 -12.80 -2.18 3.99
C VAL A 229 -13.60 -1.28 3.02
N SER A 230 -14.80 -1.71 2.64
CA SER A 230 -15.68 -0.95 1.73
C SER A 230 -16.14 0.38 2.34
N ASP A 231 -16.44 0.42 3.64
CA ASP A 231 -16.81 1.65 4.34
C ASP A 231 -15.64 2.65 4.31
N VAL A 232 -14.43 2.18 4.59
CA VAL A 232 -13.22 3.01 4.59
C VAL A 232 -12.93 3.54 3.17
N GLU A 233 -13.02 2.69 2.15
CA GLU A 233 -12.86 3.12 0.76
C GLU A 233 -13.88 4.18 0.34
N THR A 234 -15.14 3.96 0.69
CA THR A 234 -16.23 4.87 0.34
C THR A 234 -16.04 6.23 1.02
N GLU A 235 -15.62 6.21 2.29
CA GLU A 235 -15.32 7.43 3.03
C GLU A 235 -14.14 8.21 2.42
N GLU A 236 -13.05 7.53 2.04
CA GLU A 236 -11.88 8.16 1.41
C GLU A 236 -12.18 8.68 -0.01
N LYS A 237 -12.95 7.93 -0.81
CA LYS A 237 -13.45 8.37 -2.13
C LYS A 237 -14.29 9.64 -1.98
N ARG A 238 -15.19 9.68 -1.00
CA ARG A 238 -16.04 10.85 -0.71
C ARG A 238 -15.21 12.07 -0.28
N LYS A 239 -14.23 11.90 0.60
CA LYS A 239 -13.32 12.99 1.02
C LYS A 239 -12.52 13.55 -0.16
N THR A 240 -11.94 12.66 -0.97
CA THR A 240 -11.17 13.03 -2.16
C THR A 240 -12.04 13.77 -3.17
N GLY A 241 -13.24 13.26 -3.46
CA GLY A 241 -14.20 13.92 -4.34
C GLY A 241 -14.61 15.32 -3.85
N THR A 242 -14.81 15.48 -2.54
CA THR A 242 -15.13 16.79 -1.94
C THR A 242 -13.99 17.79 -2.12
N LEU A 243 -12.73 17.35 -1.90
CA LEU A 243 -11.55 18.18 -2.10
C LEU A 243 -11.38 18.57 -3.58
N ILE A 244 -11.55 17.62 -4.49
CA ILE A 244 -11.49 17.87 -5.94
C ILE A 244 -12.54 18.91 -6.35
N ALA A 245 -13.80 18.73 -5.91
CA ALA A 245 -14.88 19.66 -6.21
C ALA A 245 -14.56 21.09 -5.72
N HIS A 246 -14.04 21.21 -4.49
CA HIS A 246 -13.62 22.50 -3.93
C HIS A 246 -12.49 23.16 -4.74
N LEU A 247 -11.49 22.39 -5.15
CA LEU A 247 -10.38 22.91 -5.97
C LEU A 247 -10.85 23.30 -7.37
N CYS A 248 -11.72 22.51 -8.00
CA CYS A 248 -12.33 22.86 -9.29
C CYS A 248 -13.08 24.18 -9.23
N ASN A 249 -13.89 24.38 -8.18
CA ASN A 249 -14.62 25.64 -7.96
C ASN A 249 -13.65 26.83 -7.80
N THR A 250 -12.58 26.66 -7.01
CA THR A 250 -11.54 27.69 -6.84
C THR A 250 -10.87 28.06 -8.17
N ILE A 251 -10.51 27.06 -8.99
CA ILE A 251 -9.90 27.28 -10.31
C ILE A 251 -10.85 28.03 -11.25
N GLN A 252 -12.14 27.65 -11.25
CA GLN A 252 -13.15 28.32 -12.06
C GLN A 252 -13.33 29.78 -11.65
N GLU A 253 -13.36 30.07 -10.35
CA GLU A 253 -13.47 31.44 -9.85
C GLU A 253 -12.26 32.29 -10.23
N LEU A 254 -11.04 31.73 -10.12
CA LEU A 254 -9.81 32.42 -10.52
C LEU A 254 -9.78 32.70 -12.03
N ARG A 255 -10.22 31.75 -12.86
CA ARG A 255 -10.36 31.96 -14.32
C ARG A 255 -11.32 33.10 -14.63
N ALA A 256 -12.51 33.09 -14.01
CA ALA A 256 -13.49 34.16 -14.22
C ALA A 256 -12.99 35.55 -13.77
N ARG A 257 -12.13 35.60 -12.73
CA ARG A 257 -11.49 36.85 -12.31
C ARG A 257 -10.42 37.31 -13.30
N LEU A 258 -9.62 36.41 -13.86
CA LEU A 258 -8.65 36.72 -14.91
C LEU A 258 -9.33 37.25 -16.17
N ASP A 259 -10.36 36.55 -16.65
CA ASP A 259 -11.12 36.97 -17.84
C ASP A 259 -11.71 38.39 -17.67
N LYS A 260 -12.20 38.72 -16.47
CA LYS A 260 -12.68 40.08 -16.15
C LYS A 260 -11.56 41.13 -16.18
N LEU A 261 -10.39 40.81 -15.64
CA LEU A 261 -9.25 41.73 -15.66
C LEU A 261 -8.73 41.97 -17.07
N GLU A 262 -8.67 40.93 -17.91
CA GLU A 262 -8.26 41.04 -19.31
C GLU A 262 -9.29 41.83 -20.15
N GLY A 263 -10.58 41.57 -19.94
CA GLY A 263 -11.67 42.35 -20.54
C GLY A 263 -11.56 43.85 -20.21
N ASN A 264 -11.36 44.18 -18.92
CA ASN A 264 -11.19 45.57 -18.49
C ASN A 264 -9.93 46.24 -19.07
N TYR A 265 -8.84 45.48 -19.27
CA TYR A 265 -7.61 46.01 -19.87
C TYR A 265 -7.79 46.35 -21.36
N THR A 266 -8.52 45.50 -22.10
CA THR A 266 -8.76 45.70 -23.54
C THR A 266 -9.78 46.80 -23.85
N GLU A 267 -10.65 47.15 -22.90
CA GLU A 267 -11.59 48.27 -23.00
C GLU A 267 -10.99 49.64 -22.61
N SER A 268 -9.73 49.68 -22.14
CA SER A 268 -9.01 50.94 -21.88
C SER A 268 -8.65 51.62 -23.22
N PRO A 269 -9.12 52.85 -23.52
CA PRO A 269 -9.02 53.40 -24.87
C PRO A 269 -7.58 53.81 -25.23
N LYS A 270 -7.17 53.39 -26.44
CA LYS A 270 -6.18 54.08 -27.26
C LYS A 270 -6.68 55.52 -27.51
N SER A 271 -6.36 56.45 -26.63
CA SER A 271 -6.54 57.88 -26.88
C SER A 271 -5.18 58.57 -26.76
N ASN A 272 -4.60 58.81 -27.93
CA ASN A 272 -3.93 60.05 -28.33
C ASN A 272 -3.33 59.83 -29.72
N GLN A 273 -4.20 59.88 -30.74
CA GLN A 273 -3.79 60.28 -32.08
C GLN A 273 -3.77 61.80 -32.14
N ASP A 274 -2.64 62.33 -32.57
CA ASP A 274 -2.49 63.46 -33.49
C ASP A 274 -3.24 64.76 -33.15
N THR A 275 -2.50 65.72 -32.61
CA THR A 275 -2.78 67.13 -32.84
C THR A 275 -1.65 67.71 -33.70
N VAL A 276 -1.74 67.47 -35.01
CA VAL A 276 -1.21 68.38 -36.02
C VAL A 276 -2.30 69.40 -36.26
N PHE A 277 -2.05 70.70 -36.06
CA PHE A 277 -2.59 71.76 -36.91
C PHE A 277 -1.85 73.10 -36.69
N ASN A 278 -1.31 73.59 -37.81
CA ASN A 278 -0.86 74.92 -38.22
C ASN A 278 0.29 75.63 -37.48
#